data_AF-A0A947NRD1-F1
#
_entry.id   AF-A0A947NRD1-F1
#
_cell.length_a   1.000
_cell.length_b   1.000
_cell.length_c   1.000
_cell.angle_alpha   90.00
_cell.angle_beta   90.00
_cell.angle_gamma   90.00
#
_symmetry.space_group_name_H-M   'P 1'
#
loop_
_entity.id
_entity.type
_entity.pdbx_description
1 polymer ?
#
loop_
_entity_poly.entity_id
_entity_poly.type
_entity_poly.pdbx_seq_one_letter_code
_entity_poly.pdbx_strand_id
1 'polypeptide(L)' 'VAGLAYGLVAGLGYGLGAGLGYGLGAGLGAGLAPLLPVALILIPLLVLLIEFALNRSRSRQA' A
#
# COMPACT_ATOMS: atom_id res chain seq x y z
N VAL A 1 -32.97 0.82 -28.69
CA VAL A 1 -31.49 0.86 -28.69
C VAL A 1 -30.94 1.86 -27.65
N ALA A 2 -31.38 3.12 -27.64
CA ALA A 2 -30.84 4.15 -26.71
C ALA A 2 -30.96 3.81 -25.21
N GLY A 3 -32.09 3.27 -24.75
CA GLY A 3 -32.28 2.94 -23.33
C GLY A 3 -31.37 1.81 -22.81
N LEU A 4 -31.01 0.86 -23.66
CA LEU A 4 -30.08 -0.23 -23.33
C LEU A 4 -28.64 0.28 -23.21
N ALA A 5 -28.22 1.16 -24.12
CA ALA A 5 -26.92 1.80 -24.06
C ALA A 5 -26.76 2.65 -22.78
N TYR A 6 -27.79 3.42 -22.42
CA TYR A 6 -27.79 4.22 -21.20
C TYR A 6 -27.74 3.35 -19.94
N GLY A 7 -28.56 2.29 -19.86
CA GLY A 7 -28.56 1.36 -18.73
C GLY A 7 -27.22 0.65 -18.53
N LEU A 8 -26.54 0.29 -19.62
CA LEU A 8 -25.23 -0.36 -19.56
C LEU A 8 -24.13 0.62 -19.13
N VAL A 9 -24.11 1.83 -19.66
CA VAL A 9 -23.12 2.87 -19.27
C VAL A 9 -23.33 3.29 -17.81
N ALA A 10 -24.56 3.55 -17.39
CA ALA A 10 -24.87 3.91 -16.02
C ALA A 10 -24.59 2.76 -15.05
N GLY A 11 -25.03 1.55 -15.37
CA GLY A 11 -24.84 0.37 -14.52
C GLY A 11 -23.37 -0.01 -14.36
N LEU A 12 -22.59 -0.02 -15.45
CA LEU A 12 -21.15 -0.28 -15.38
C LEU A 12 -20.38 0.86 -14.74
N GLY A 13 -20.70 2.11 -15.06
CA GLY A 13 -20.03 3.27 -14.47
C GLY A 13 -20.22 3.33 -12.94
N TYR A 14 -21.45 3.14 -12.47
CA TYR A 14 -21.74 3.14 -11.03
C TYR A 14 -21.22 1.87 -10.34
N GLY A 15 -21.42 0.70 -10.95
CA GLY A 15 -20.98 -0.58 -10.38
C GLY A 15 -19.47 -0.70 -10.25
N LEU A 16 -18.73 -0.29 -11.29
CA LEU A 16 -17.27 -0.28 -11.26
C LEU A 16 -16.73 0.86 -10.40
N GLY A 17 -17.30 2.06 -10.49
CA GLY A 17 -16.86 3.21 -9.70
C GLY A 17 -17.04 2.97 -8.20
N ALA A 18 -18.22 2.52 -7.79
CA ALA A 18 -18.51 2.21 -6.39
C ALA A 18 -17.76 0.94 -5.94
N GLY A 19 -17.78 -0.13 -6.73
CA GLY A 19 -17.15 -1.40 -6.37
C GLY A 19 -15.63 -1.30 -6.25
N LEU A 20 -14.96 -0.66 -7.22
CA LEU A 20 -13.51 -0.48 -7.20
C LEU A 20 -13.10 0.60 -6.20
N GLY A 21 -13.81 1.74 -6.15
CA GLY A 21 -13.48 2.81 -5.22
C GLY A 21 -13.60 2.37 -3.76
N TYR A 22 -14.70 1.71 -3.41
CA TYR A 22 -14.93 1.22 -2.06
C TYR A 22 -14.07 0.00 -1.74
N GLY A 23 -13.94 -0.95 -2.68
CA GLY A 23 -13.15 -2.16 -2.49
C GLY A 23 -11.65 -1.87 -2.33
N LEU A 24 -11.09 -1.01 -3.18
CA LEU A 24 -9.68 -0.60 -3.08
C LEU A 24 -9.45 0.31 -1.88
N GLY A 25 -10.31 1.31 -1.65
CA GLY A 25 -10.18 2.22 -0.51
C GLY A 25 -10.27 1.49 0.83
N ALA A 26 -11.27 0.63 1.01
CA ALA A 26 -11.43 -0.15 2.24
C ALA A 26 -10.37 -1.23 2.38
N GLY A 27 -10.04 -1.94 1.29
CA GLY A 27 -9.04 -3.02 1.32
C GLY A 27 -7.62 -2.50 1.58
N LEU A 28 -7.19 -1.45 0.89
CA LEU A 28 -5.88 -0.83 1.11
C LEU A 28 -5.85 -0.08 2.45
N GLY A 29 -6.92 0.61 2.81
CA GLY A 29 -7.03 1.29 4.11
C GLY A 29 -6.91 0.30 5.27
N ALA A 30 -7.70 -0.77 5.28
CA ALA A 30 -7.67 -1.76 6.35
C ALA A 30 -6.37 -2.58 6.36
N GLY A 31 -5.80 -2.88 5.19
CA GLY A 31 -4.59 -3.69 5.07
C GLY A 31 -3.31 -2.91 5.38
N LEU A 32 -3.17 -1.68 4.88
CA LEU A 32 -1.92 -0.92 4.93
C LEU A 32 -1.85 0.09 6.08
N ALA A 33 -2.97 0.64 6.54
CA ALA A 33 -2.96 1.59 7.65
C ALA A 33 -2.29 1.05 8.93
N PRO A 34 -2.50 -0.21 9.37
CA PRO A 34 -1.82 -0.72 10.55
C PRO A 34 -0.33 -1.01 10.32
N LEU A 35 0.09 -1.24 9.07
CA LEU A 35 1.49 -1.54 8.71
C LEU A 35 2.33 -0.28 8.58
N LEU A 36 1.73 0.86 8.28
CA LEU A 36 2.42 2.15 8.12
C LEU A 36 3.23 2.55 9.36
N PRO A 37 2.66 2.60 10.58
CA PRO A 37 3.42 2.92 11.79
C PRO A 37 4.55 1.93 12.07
N VAL A 38 4.31 0.65 11.80
CA VAL A 38 5.28 -0.44 11.98
C VAL A 38 6.45 -0.27 11.01
N ALA A 39 6.17 -0.02 9.74
CA ALA A 39 7.18 0.22 8.71
C ALA A 39 8.01 1.48 8.99
N LEU A 40 7.37 2.56 9.47
CA LEU A 40 8.05 3.80 9.83
C LEU A 40 9.09 3.62 10.94
N ILE A 41 8.93 2.62 11.81
CA ILE A 41 9.90 2.31 12.87
C ILE A 41 10.89 1.24 12.42
N LEU A 42 10.42 0.16 11.78
CA LEU A 42 11.26 -0.96 11.41
C LEU A 42 12.28 -0.61 10.32
N ILE A 43 11.90 0.18 9.32
CA ILE A 43 12.80 0.54 8.22
C ILE A 43 14.05 1.29 8.74
N PRO A 44 13.94 2.40 9.50
CA PRO A 44 15.12 3.09 10.02
C PRO A 44 15.90 2.25 11.04
N LEU A 45 15.23 1.45 11.86
CA LEU A 45 15.90 0.53 12.80
C LEU A 45 16.75 -0.51 12.05
N LEU A 46 16.22 -1.06 10.96
CA LEU A 46 16.89 -2.07 10.15
C LEU A 46 18.08 -1.48 9.40
N VAL A 47 17.95 -0.25 8.87
CA VAL A 47 19.06 0.50 8.29
C VAL A 47 20.15 0.74 9.34
N LEU A 48 19.80 1.21 10.53
CA LEU A 48 20.75 1.44 11.62
C LEU A 48 21.48 0.14 12.02
N LEU A 49 20.76 -0.98 12.08
CA LEU A 49 21.35 -2.28 12.41
C LEU A 49 22.37 -2.71 11.34
N ILE A 50 22.03 -2.52 10.06
CA ILE A 50 22.93 -2.82 8.95
C ILE A 50 24.17 -1.92 9.03
N GLU A 51 24.00 -0.62 9.21
CA GLU A 51 25.11 0.32 9.33
C GLU A 51 26.01 -0.02 10.53
N PHE A 52 25.42 -0.34 11.68
CA PHE A 52 26.16 -0.77 12.87
C PHE A 52 26.94 -2.06 12.61
N ALA A 53 26.33 -3.06 11.96
CA ALA A 53 26.98 -4.30 11.61
C ALA A 53 28.15 -4.08 10.63
N LEU A 54 27.95 -3.23 9.63
CA LEU A 54 28.97 -2.85 8.66
C LEU A 54 30.13 -2.08 9.32
N ASN A 55 29.82 -1.13 10.20
CA ASN A 55 30.82 -0.36 10.93
C ASN A 55 31.67 -1.27 11.84
N ARG A 56 31.02 -2.20 12.54
CA ARG A 56 31.71 -3.21 13.36
C ARG A 56 32.57 -4.16 12.54
N SER A 57 32.15 -4.47 11.30
CA SER A 57 32.96 -5.26 10.37
C SER A 57 34.22 -4.50 9.96
N ARG A 58 34.08 -3.23 9.57
CA ARG A 58 35.22 -2.36 9.21
C ARG A 58 36.21 -2.19 10.36
N SER A 59 35.71 -1.99 11.59
CA SER A 59 36.58 -1.85 12.78
C SER A 59 37.32 -3.13 13.16
N ARG A 60 36.96 -4.29 12.59
CA ARG A 60 37.70 -5.56 12.76
C ARG A 60 38.71 -5.80 11.65
N GLN A 61 38.61 -5.06 10.54
CA GLN A 61 39.50 -5.16 9.38
C GLN A 61 40.59 -4.08 9.37
N ALA A 62 40.43 -3.03 10.17
CA ALA A 62 41.45 -2.02 10.48
C ALA A 62 42.25 -2.43 11.71
#